data_AF-A0A3C0UDQ8-F1
#
_entry.id   AF-A0A3C0UDQ8-F1
#
_cell.length_a   1.000
_cell.length_b   1.000
_cell.length_c   1.000
_cell.angle_alpha   90.00
_cell.angle_beta   90.00
_cell.angle_gamma   90.00
#
_symmetry.space_group_name_H-M   'P 1'
#
loop_
_entity.id
_entity.type
_entity.pdbx_description
1 polymer ?
#
loop_
_entity_poly.entity_id
_entity_poly.type
_entity_poly.pdbx_seq_one_letter_code
_entity_poly.pdbx_strand_id
1 'polypeptide(L)' 'YITQASPDGFQPMNINFGLLPPLEYRVKDKKQKNSIIAERALSSLKKLIEKLDNGIA' A
#
# COMPACT_ATOMS: atom_id res chain seq x y z
N TYR A 1 -5.89 5.02 -7.45
CA TYR A 1 -5.00 5.62 -8.46
C TYR A 1 -5.60 5.56 -9.85
N ILE A 2 -5.84 4.39 -10.47
CA ILE A 2 -6.36 4.30 -11.86
C ILE A 2 -7.69 5.05 -12.05
N THR A 3 -8.64 4.89 -11.12
CA THR A 3 -9.94 5.58 -11.17
C THR A 3 -10.00 6.87 -10.35
N GLN A 4 -8.90 7.26 -9.71
CA GLN A 4 -8.84 8.41 -8.80
C GLN A 4 -7.84 9.49 -9.25
N ALA A 5 -6.92 9.17 -10.15
CA ALA A 5 -5.99 10.13 -10.73
C ALA A 5 -6.74 11.03 -11.71
N SER A 6 -6.26 12.27 -11.85
CA SER A 6 -6.74 13.19 -12.88
C SER A 6 -6.70 12.51 -14.25
N PRO A 7 -7.80 12.49 -15.02
CA PRO A 7 -7.82 11.95 -16.37
C PRO A 7 -6.85 12.70 -17.29
N ASP A 8 -6.75 14.02 -17.09
CA ASP A 8 -5.85 14.88 -17.86
C ASP A 8 -4.40 14.56 -17.55
N GLY A 9 -3.68 14.08 -18.58
CA GLY A 9 -2.27 13.70 -18.45
C GLY A 9 -2.03 12.43 -17.65
N PHE A 10 -3.03 11.57 -17.45
CA PHE A 10 -2.82 10.28 -16.80
C PHE A 10 -1.79 9.47 -17.57
N GLN A 11 -0.75 9.03 -16.87
CA GLN A 11 0.21 8.07 -17.40
C GLN A 11 0.13 6.80 -16.53
N PRO A 12 -0.03 5.62 -17.15
CA PRO A 12 0.03 4.37 -16.41
C PRO A 12 1.43 4.24 -15.79
N MET A 13 1.47 3.67 -14.59
CA MET A 13 2.71 3.49 -13.84
C MET A 13 2.76 2.08 -13.25
N ASN A 14 3.95 1.47 -13.25
CA ASN A 14 4.19 0.22 -12.55
C ASN A 14 4.03 0.41 -11.02
N ILE A 15 3.75 -0.71 -10.32
CA ILE A 15 3.63 -0.69 -8.87
C ILE A 15 4.90 -0.14 -8.20
N ASN A 16 4.72 0.74 -7.23
CA ASN A 16 5.80 1.26 -6.40
C ASN A 16 5.29 1.66 -5.00
N PHE A 17 6.22 1.85 -4.06
CA PHE A 17 5.91 2.19 -2.67
C PHE A 17 5.24 3.56 -2.48
N GLY A 18 5.28 4.45 -3.47
CA GLY A 18 4.57 5.73 -3.45
C GLY A 18 3.04 5.59 -3.54
N LEU A 19 2.55 4.43 -3.96
CA LEU A 19 1.12 4.09 -3.94
C LEU A 19 0.60 3.75 -2.53
N LEU A 20 1.50 3.50 -1.58
CA LEU A 20 1.15 3.14 -0.21
C LEU A 20 1.19 4.37 0.69
N PRO A 21 0.40 4.41 1.78
CA PRO A 21 0.46 5.50 2.75
C PRO A 21 1.90 5.73 3.25
N PRO A 22 2.30 6.96 3.58
CA PRO A 22 3.61 7.21 4.18
C PRO A 22 3.71 6.67 5.61
N LEU A 23 4.93 6.68 6.18
CA LEU A 23 5.16 6.47 7.61
C LEU A 23 5.02 7.81 8.34
N GLU A 24 4.54 7.78 9.58
CA GLU A 24 4.38 8.98 10.42
C GLU A 24 5.73 9.55 10.88
N TYR A 25 6.79 8.74 10.82
CA TYR A 25 8.14 9.12 11.19
C TYR A 25 9.10 8.93 10.02
N ARG A 26 10.19 9.71 10.04
CA ARG A 26 11.23 9.65 9.02
C ARG A 26 12.16 8.46 9.26
N VAL A 27 12.33 7.63 8.22
CA VAL A 27 13.36 6.60 8.15
C VAL A 27 14.36 7.00 7.06
N LYS A 28 15.64 7.15 7.45
CA LYS A 28 16.71 7.59 6.52
C LYS A 28 17.06 6.50 5.51
N ASP A 29 17.18 5.26 5.97
CA ASP A 29 17.53 4.13 5.11
C ASP A 29 16.34 3.70 4.25
N LYS A 30 16.53 3.70 2.93
CA LYS A 30 15.46 3.41 1.96
C LYS A 30 14.99 1.96 2.06
N LYS A 31 15.91 1.01 2.29
CA LYS A 31 15.59 -0.42 2.38
C LYS A 31 14.74 -0.68 3.63
N GLN A 32 15.16 -0.17 4.78
CA GLN A 32 14.43 -0.25 6.04
C GLN A 32 13.05 0.42 5.92
N LYS A 33 12.98 1.62 5.33
CA LYS A 33 11.69 2.30 5.06
C LYS A 33 10.75 1.40 4.27
N ASN A 34 11.24 0.81 3.18
CA ASN A 34 10.43 -0.07 2.33
C ASN A 34 10.02 -1.36 3.04
N SER A 35 10.88 -1.95 3.86
CA SER A 35 10.55 -3.13 4.67
C SER A 35 9.41 -2.83 5.65
N ILE A 36 9.48 -1.72 6.38
CA ILE A 36 8.41 -1.32 7.32
C ILE A 36 7.08 -1.09 6.59
N ILE A 37 7.12 -0.42 5.44
CA ILE A 37 5.92 -0.20 4.62
C ILE A 37 5.34 -1.55 4.14
N ALA A 38 6.19 -2.48 3.71
CA ALA A 38 5.78 -3.81 3.26
C ALA A 38 5.14 -4.62 4.40
N GLU A 39 5.76 -4.64 5.59
CA GLU A 39 5.21 -5.32 6.77
C GLU A 39 3.83 -4.78 7.15
N ARG A 40 3.66 -3.45 7.16
CA ARG A 40 2.36 -2.82 7.42
C ARG A 40 1.33 -3.21 6.36
N ALA A 41 1.71 -3.22 5.08
CA ALA A 41 0.82 -3.63 3.99
C ALA A 41 0.39 -5.11 4.11
N LEU A 42 1.33 -6.00 4.43
CA LEU A 42 1.06 -7.42 4.65
C LEU A 42 0.13 -7.65 5.85
N SER A 43 0.30 -6.89 6.94
CA SER A 43 -0.62 -6.94 8.09
C SER A 43 -2.04 -6.54 7.70
N SER A 44 -2.19 -5.45 6.95
CA SER A 44 -3.51 -5.01 6.45
C SER A 44 -4.15 -6.03 5.52
N LEU A 45 -3.35 -6.66 4.63
CA LEU A 45 -3.83 -7.69 3.72
C LEU A 45 -4.30 -8.94 4.48
N LYS A 46 -3.54 -9.40 5.48
CA LYS A 46 -3.93 -10.53 6.34
C LYS A 46 -5.27 -10.26 7.04
N LYS A 47 -5.44 -9.07 7.63
CA LYS A 47 -6.70 -8.67 8.27
C LYS A 47 -7.86 -8.62 7.28
N LEU A 48 -7.61 -8.21 6.04
CA LEU A 48 -8.63 -8.20 5.00
C LEU A 48 -9.07 -9.63 4.65
N ILE A 49 -8.11 -10.53 4.44
CA ILE A 49 -8.38 -11.95 4.13
C ILE A 49 -9.20 -12.58 5.26
N GLU A 50 -8.75 -12.43 6.52
CA GLU A 50 -9.45 -12.96 7.69
C GLU A 50 -10.89 -12.44 7.80
N LYS A 51 -11.12 -11.14 7.52
CA LYS A 51 -12.47 -10.58 7.50
C LYS A 51 -13.35 -11.17 6.40
N LEU A 52 -12.79 -11.45 5.23
CA LEU A 52 -13.53 -12.07 4.12
C LEU A 52 -13.86 -13.52 4.45
N ASP A 53 -12.92 -14.28 5.03
CA ASP A 53 -13.14 -15.67 5.44
C ASP A 53 -14.20 -15.76 6.54
N ASN A 54 -14.16 -14.85 7.53
CA ASN A 54 -15.14 -14.81 8.63
C ASN A 54 -16.51 -14.26 8.21
N GLY A 55 -16.63 -13.63 7.03
CA GLY A 55 -17.88 -13.10 6.48
C GLY A 55 -18.58 -14.03 5.49
N ILE A 56 -18.02 -15.21 5.24
CA ILE A 56 -18.60 -16.28 4.38
C ILE A 56 -19.28 -17.38 5.24
N ALA A 57 -19.39 -17.19 6.55
CA ALA A 57 -20.19 -18.03 7.45
C ALA A 57 -21.65 -17.57 7.52
#